data_AF-A0A9J5W951-F1
#
_entry.id   AF-A0A9J5W951-F1
#
_cell.length_a   1.000
_cell.length_b   1.000
_cell.length_c   1.000
_cell.angle_alpha   90.00
_cell.angle_beta   90.00
_cell.angle_gamma   90.00
#
_symmetry.space_group_name_H-M   'P 1'
#
loop_
_entity.id
_entity.type
_entity.pdbx_description
1 polymer ?
#
loop_
_entity_poly.entity_id
_entity_poly.type
_entity_poly.pdbx_seq_one_letter_code
_entity_poly.pdbx_strand_id
1 'polypeptide(L)'
;MSHGKKHLKGAVVEVTCKAGDKKIVSYGTTKINGKFSITVEGFEYRKYGAKACKAKLHNAPKDSKCRIPTNLHWGIKGANLKVKSKNNYEVVLYAKPFAYGSKTPYAEYKNLKPTPAPYYYKSPPPPSPTYVYKSPPPPTPTYVYKSPPPPAYYYKSPPPPTKSPPPHYYYESPPPPSLKPTPV
;
A
#
# COMPACT_ATOMS: atom_id res chain seq x y z
N MET A 1 -25.76 -8.24 0.85
CA MET A 1 -25.81 -6.92 0.20
C MET A 1 -24.46 -6.58 -0.42
N SER A 2 -24.39 -6.51 -1.75
CA SER A 2 -23.19 -6.00 -2.44
C SER A 2 -23.16 -4.49 -2.26
N HIS A 3 -22.15 -3.95 -1.58
CA HIS A 3 -21.87 -2.51 -1.67
C HIS A 3 -21.61 -2.21 -3.15
N GLY A 4 -22.58 -1.60 -3.84
CA GLY A 4 -22.60 -1.40 -5.29
C GLY A 4 -21.46 -0.50 -5.76
N LYS A 5 -20.25 -1.06 -5.87
CA LYS A 5 -19.09 -0.38 -6.42
C LYS A 5 -19.27 -0.30 -7.94
N LYS A 6 -19.63 0.88 -8.43
CA LYS A 6 -19.75 1.14 -9.88
C LYS A 6 -18.44 1.67 -10.43
N HIS A 7 -18.02 1.15 -11.58
CA HIS A 7 -16.91 1.71 -12.33
C HIS A 7 -17.25 3.10 -12.88
N LEU A 8 -16.32 4.04 -12.74
CA LEU A 8 -16.50 5.43 -13.16
C LEU A 8 -15.72 5.68 -14.45
N LYS A 9 -16.42 6.03 -15.53
CA LYS A 9 -15.84 6.50 -16.79
C LYS A 9 -15.51 7.99 -16.69
N GLY A 10 -14.36 8.42 -17.21
CA GLY A 10 -14.01 9.84 -17.32
C GLY A 10 -13.57 10.52 -16.02
N ALA A 11 -13.25 9.76 -14.98
CA ALA A 11 -12.54 10.31 -13.82
C ALA A 11 -11.09 10.61 -14.20
N VAL A 12 -10.54 11.72 -13.74
CA VAL A 12 -9.15 12.11 -13.98
C VAL A 12 -8.28 11.67 -12.81
N VAL A 13 -7.19 10.97 -13.12
CA VAL A 13 -6.14 10.56 -12.19
C VAL A 13 -4.87 11.33 -12.53
N GLU A 14 -4.22 11.88 -11.51
CA GLU A 14 -2.93 12.58 -11.61
C GLU A 14 -1.83 11.66 -11.08
N VAL A 15 -0.79 11.45 -11.88
CA VAL A 15 0.44 10.80 -11.48
C VAL A 15 1.52 11.85 -11.38
N THR A 16 2.19 11.88 -10.24
CA THR A 16 3.32 12.76 -9.97
C THR A 16 4.54 11.92 -9.69
N CYS A 17 5.63 12.14 -10.41
CA CYS A 17 6.93 11.50 -10.16
C CYS A 17 7.98 12.56 -9.83
N LYS A 18 8.76 12.34 -8.77
CA LYS A 18 9.90 13.21 -8.40
C LYS A 18 11.19 12.67 -9.02
N ALA A 19 11.95 13.53 -9.69
CA ALA A 19 13.22 13.22 -10.32
C ALA A 19 14.27 14.24 -9.85
N GLY A 20 14.86 13.99 -8.68
CA GLY A 20 15.65 15.01 -7.97
C GLY A 20 14.75 16.18 -7.58
N ASP A 21 15.11 17.39 -8.00
CA ASP A 21 14.33 18.60 -7.76
C ASP A 21 13.18 18.79 -8.76
N LYS A 22 13.19 18.05 -9.86
CA LYS A 22 12.14 18.14 -10.90
C LYS A 22 10.92 17.31 -10.49
N LYS A 23 9.73 17.84 -10.80
CA LYS A 23 8.45 17.17 -10.60
C LYS A 23 7.77 16.97 -11.96
N ILE A 24 7.60 15.71 -12.35
CA ILE A 24 6.91 15.32 -13.58
C ILE A 24 5.46 15.02 -13.21
N VAL A 25 4.51 15.62 -13.92
CA VAL A 25 3.08 15.43 -13.68
C VAL A 25 2.42 14.96 -14.97
N SER A 26 1.65 13.88 -14.88
CA SER A 26 0.92 13.29 -16.00
C SER A 26 -0.51 13.02 -15.58
N TYR A 27 -1.45 13.22 -16.51
CA TYR A 27 -2.87 13.01 -16.28
C TYR A 27 -3.40 11.90 -17.18
N GLY A 28 -4.41 11.19 -16.70
CA GLY A 28 -5.20 10.33 -17.57
C GLY A 28 -6.61 10.14 -17.08
N THR A 29 -7.47 9.72 -18.00
CA THR A 29 -8.88 9.51 -17.77
C THR A 29 -9.20 8.02 -17.65
N THR A 30 -10.18 7.69 -16.81
CA THR A 30 -10.65 6.31 -16.69
C THR A 30 -11.53 5.91 -17.87
N LYS A 31 -11.34 4.69 -18.37
CA LYS A 31 -12.19 4.04 -19.37
C LYS A 31 -13.55 3.65 -18.77
N ILE A 32 -14.45 3.12 -19.61
CA ILE A 32 -15.81 2.70 -19.19
C ILE A 32 -15.81 1.69 -18.03
N ASN A 33 -14.79 0.83 -17.96
CA ASN A 33 -14.58 -0.14 -16.89
C ASN A 33 -13.81 0.43 -15.68
N GLY A 34 -13.64 1.75 -15.59
CA GLY A 34 -12.95 2.41 -14.49
C GLY A 34 -11.44 2.20 -14.45
N LYS A 35 -10.85 1.47 -15.41
CA LYS A 35 -9.40 1.30 -15.52
C LYS A 35 -8.77 2.53 -16.18
N PHE A 36 -7.57 2.87 -15.78
CA PHE A 36 -6.75 3.93 -16.38
C PHE A 36 -5.36 3.39 -16.72
N SER A 37 -4.71 4.04 -17.70
CA SER A 37 -3.31 3.81 -18.07
C SER A 37 -2.73 5.18 -18.39
N ILE A 38 -1.60 5.52 -17.77
CA ILE A 38 -0.99 6.85 -17.87
C ILE A 38 0.49 6.65 -18.20
N THR A 39 0.92 7.21 -19.32
CA THR A 39 2.32 7.25 -19.71
C THR A 39 2.98 8.42 -19.00
N VAL A 40 4.12 8.18 -18.36
CA VAL A 40 4.93 9.22 -17.70
C VAL A 40 6.16 9.47 -18.54
N GLU A 41 6.08 10.47 -19.41
CA GLU A 41 7.16 10.86 -20.31
C GLU A 41 8.31 11.54 -19.56
N GLY A 42 9.55 11.28 -19.96
CA GLY A 42 10.74 11.91 -19.39
C GLY A 42 11.14 11.45 -17.98
N PHE A 43 10.51 10.40 -17.43
CA PHE A 43 10.87 9.87 -16.10
C PHE A 43 11.86 8.71 -16.19
N GLU A 44 13.07 8.92 -15.65
CA GLU A 44 14.11 7.89 -15.58
C GLU A 44 13.85 6.87 -14.47
N TYR A 45 13.05 5.84 -14.78
CA TYR A 45 12.69 4.81 -13.80
C TYR A 45 13.90 4.08 -13.19
N ARG A 46 14.95 3.80 -13.97
CA ARG A 46 16.15 3.09 -13.50
C ARG A 46 16.86 3.82 -12.34
N LYS A 47 16.79 5.14 -12.32
CA LYS A 47 17.44 6.00 -11.32
C LYS A 47 16.56 6.20 -10.09
N TYR A 48 15.28 6.51 -10.27
CA TYR A 48 14.40 6.96 -9.17
C TYR A 48 13.44 5.86 -8.65
N GLY A 49 13.13 4.86 -9.48
CA GLY A 49 12.25 3.74 -9.13
C GLY A 49 10.80 4.12 -8.85
N ALA A 50 9.98 3.11 -8.52
CA ALA A 50 8.52 3.27 -8.36
C ALA A 50 8.13 4.18 -7.17
N LYS A 51 8.95 4.22 -6.12
CA LYS A 51 8.67 4.99 -4.89
C LYS A 51 8.65 6.50 -5.12
N ALA A 52 9.32 6.97 -6.17
CA ALA A 52 9.34 8.37 -6.54
C ALA A 52 8.01 8.85 -7.15
N CYS A 53 7.15 7.91 -7.58
CA CYS A 53 5.86 8.20 -8.19
C CYS A 53 4.70 7.98 -7.21
N LYS A 54 3.73 8.89 -7.26
CA LYS A 54 2.46 8.81 -6.53
C LYS A 54 1.30 9.08 -7.47
N ALA A 55 0.20 8.36 -7.29
CA ALA A 55 -1.04 8.58 -8.02
C ALA A 55 -2.16 9.05 -7.09
N LYS A 56 -2.94 10.04 -7.50
CA LYS A 56 -4.11 10.54 -6.75
C LYS A 56 -5.26 10.87 -7.69
N LEU A 57 -6.44 10.95 -7.11
CA LEU A 57 -7.63 11.51 -7.72
C LEU A 57 -7.40 12.99 -8.01
N HIS A 58 -7.77 13.43 -9.20
CA HIS A 58 -7.69 14.83 -9.61
C HIS A 58 -9.11 15.39 -9.79
N ASN A 59 -9.84 14.93 -10.81
CA ASN A 59 -11.21 15.38 -11.09
C ASN A 59 -12.20 14.21 -11.15
N ALA A 60 -13.38 14.43 -10.58
CA ALA A 60 -14.49 13.50 -10.68
C ALA A 60 -15.09 13.48 -12.10
N PRO A 61 -15.76 12.39 -12.51
CA PRO A 61 -16.54 12.39 -13.75
C PRO A 61 -17.64 13.46 -13.71
N LYS A 62 -17.82 14.19 -14.81
CA LYS A 62 -18.84 15.24 -14.92
C LYS A 62 -20.25 14.68 -14.74
N ASP A 63 -20.55 13.52 -15.30
CA ASP A 63 -21.93 12.99 -15.33
C ASP A 63 -22.27 12.03 -14.16
N SER A 64 -21.37 11.91 -13.18
CA SER A 64 -21.56 11.00 -12.06
C SER A 64 -22.19 11.69 -10.84
N LYS A 65 -23.06 10.97 -10.13
CA LYS A 65 -23.53 11.35 -8.77
C LYS A 65 -22.41 11.20 -7.73
N CYS A 66 -21.39 10.38 -8.01
CA CYS A 66 -20.23 10.17 -7.16
C CYS A 66 -19.14 11.18 -7.53
N ARG A 67 -19.12 12.34 -6.85
CA ARG A 67 -18.18 13.43 -7.09
C ARG A 67 -17.24 13.74 -5.93
N ILE A 68 -17.46 13.16 -4.75
CA ILE A 68 -16.61 13.43 -3.59
C ILE A 68 -15.40 12.50 -3.65
N PRO A 69 -14.16 13.00 -3.79
CA PRO A 69 -13.01 12.12 -3.73
C PRO A 69 -12.90 11.48 -2.34
N THR A 70 -12.56 10.20 -2.29
CA THR A 70 -12.33 9.48 -1.02
C THR A 70 -10.85 9.19 -0.85
N ASN A 71 -10.40 9.10 0.39
CA ASN A 71 -9.01 8.72 0.68
C ASN A 71 -8.80 7.19 0.66
N LEU A 72 -9.68 6.42 0.01
CA LEU A 72 -9.50 4.98 -0.17
C LEU A 72 -8.17 4.73 -0.89
N HIS A 73 -7.33 3.89 -0.31
CA HIS A 73 -5.97 3.61 -0.79
C HIS A 73 -5.15 4.87 -1.08
N TRP A 74 -5.26 5.90 -0.24
CA TRP A 74 -4.56 7.18 -0.40
C TRP A 74 -4.94 7.94 -1.68
N GLY A 75 -6.16 7.72 -2.19
CA GLY A 75 -6.65 8.38 -3.39
C GLY A 75 -6.60 9.91 -3.34
N ILE A 76 -6.63 10.55 -2.16
CA ILE A 76 -6.48 12.01 -2.03
C ILE A 76 -5.02 12.39 -1.77
N LYS A 77 -4.37 11.71 -0.82
CA LYS A 77 -3.01 12.03 -0.36
C LYS A 77 -1.91 11.64 -1.35
N GLY A 78 -2.20 10.75 -2.31
CA GLY A 78 -1.23 10.16 -3.22
C GLY A 78 -0.82 8.76 -2.80
N ALA A 79 -1.24 7.77 -3.58
CA ALA A 79 -0.92 6.36 -3.38
C ALA A 79 0.46 6.02 -3.93
N ASN A 80 1.21 5.23 -3.17
CA ASN A 80 2.45 4.63 -3.65
C ASN A 80 2.14 3.58 -4.71
N LEU A 81 2.90 3.61 -5.80
CA LEU A 81 2.77 2.66 -6.89
C LEU A 81 3.62 1.41 -6.64
N LYS A 82 3.12 0.26 -7.09
CA LYS A 82 3.85 -1.02 -7.06
C LYS A 82 4.25 -1.43 -8.46
N VAL A 83 5.38 -2.08 -8.62
CA VAL A 83 5.75 -2.68 -9.90
C VAL A 83 4.82 -3.85 -10.18
N LYS A 84 4.18 -3.84 -11.34
CA LYS A 84 3.34 -4.94 -11.81
C LYS A 84 4.11 -5.83 -12.77
N SER A 85 4.81 -5.24 -13.73
CA SER A 85 5.69 -5.93 -14.67
C SER A 85 6.86 -5.03 -15.04
N LYS A 86 7.97 -5.66 -15.41
CA LYS A 86 9.19 -5.00 -15.85
C LYS A 86 9.81 -5.88 -16.94
N ASN A 87 10.02 -5.30 -18.12
CA ASN A 87 10.84 -5.89 -19.17
C ASN A 87 11.98 -4.90 -19.53
N ASN A 88 12.71 -5.17 -20.61
CA ASN A 88 13.86 -4.35 -20.99
C ASN A 88 13.48 -2.94 -21.49
N TYR A 89 12.24 -2.75 -21.95
CA TYR A 89 11.76 -1.54 -22.61
C TYR A 89 10.72 -0.76 -21.79
N GLU A 90 9.90 -1.46 -21.00
CA GLU A 90 8.73 -0.94 -20.31
C GLU A 90 8.68 -1.42 -18.86
N VAL A 91 8.28 -0.51 -17.98
CA VAL A 91 7.94 -0.80 -16.59
C VAL A 91 6.51 -0.37 -16.33
N VAL A 92 5.66 -1.32 -15.99
CA VAL A 92 4.26 -1.05 -15.68
C VAL A 92 4.10 -0.96 -14.18
N LEU A 93 3.64 0.21 -13.73
CA LEU A 93 3.30 0.47 -12.33
C LEU A 93 1.80 0.31 -12.10
N TYR A 94 1.44 -0.20 -10.94
CA TYR A 94 0.07 -0.47 -10.51
C TYR A 94 -0.26 0.28 -9.24
N ALA A 95 -1.40 0.98 -9.26
CA ALA A 95 -2.05 1.55 -8.11
C ALA A 95 -3.20 0.65 -7.64
N LYS A 96 -3.40 0.55 -6.33
CA LYS A 96 -4.66 0.04 -5.78
C LYS A 96 -5.83 0.93 -6.23
N PRO A 97 -7.07 0.41 -6.28
CA PRO A 97 -8.22 1.17 -6.80
C PRO A 97 -8.54 2.40 -5.93
N PHE A 98 -8.92 3.50 -6.59
CA PHE A 98 -9.42 4.71 -5.93
C PHE A 98 -10.95 4.77 -6.05
N ALA A 99 -11.59 5.61 -5.23
CA ALA A 99 -13.03 5.75 -5.23
C ALA A 99 -13.48 7.20 -5.05
N TYR A 100 -14.58 7.54 -5.71
CA TYR A 100 -15.41 8.71 -5.40
C TYR A 100 -16.67 8.25 -4.68
N GLY A 101 -17.09 8.99 -3.66
CA GLY A 101 -18.36 8.84 -2.96
C GLY A 101 -19.43 9.82 -3.47
N SER A 102 -20.68 9.55 -3.10
CA SER A 102 -21.82 10.44 -3.33
C SER A 102 -22.04 11.37 -2.13
N LYS A 103 -22.61 12.57 -2.38
CA LYS A 103 -23.03 13.51 -1.32
C LYS A 103 -24.19 12.98 -0.48
N THR A 104 -24.94 12.01 -0.99
CA THR A 104 -26.08 11.38 -0.32
C THR A 104 -25.66 10.01 0.22
N PRO A 105 -25.17 9.92 1.47
CA PRO A 105 -24.77 8.64 2.06
C PRO A 105 -25.95 7.70 2.37
N TYR A 106 -27.20 8.16 2.31
CA TYR A 106 -28.30 7.53 3.08
C TYR A 106 -29.58 7.16 2.32
N ALA A 107 -29.83 7.69 1.11
CA ALA A 107 -31.12 7.46 0.43
C ALA A 107 -31.28 6.02 -0.08
N GLU A 108 -30.18 5.37 -0.47
CA GLU A 108 -30.21 3.98 -0.96
C GLU A 108 -30.14 2.95 0.17
N TYR A 109 -29.52 3.29 1.31
CA TYR A 109 -29.43 2.40 2.48
C TYR A 109 -30.79 2.20 3.19
N LYS A 110 -31.65 3.22 3.21
CA LYS A 110 -33.00 3.12 3.80
C LYS A 110 -33.98 2.32 2.93
N ASN A 111 -33.78 2.26 1.61
CA ASN A 111 -34.65 1.51 0.69
C ASN A 111 -34.27 0.03 0.51
N LEU A 112 -33.08 -0.37 0.97
CA LEU A 112 -32.57 -1.75 0.88
C LEU A 112 -32.64 -2.54 2.19
N LYS A 113 -33.21 -1.97 3.26
CA LYS A 113 -33.65 -2.77 4.39
C LYS A 113 -35.06 -3.23 4.01
N PRO A 114 -35.27 -4.42 3.43
CA PRO A 114 -36.62 -4.97 3.38
C PRO A 114 -37.11 -4.96 4.81
N THR A 115 -38.11 -4.14 5.11
CA THR A 115 -38.91 -4.32 6.31
C THR A 115 -39.34 -5.79 6.23
N PRO A 116 -38.87 -6.68 7.12
CA PRO A 116 -39.34 -8.05 7.05
C PRO A 116 -40.86 -7.95 7.16
N ALA A 117 -41.58 -8.43 6.13
CA ALA A 117 -43.02 -8.56 6.24
C ALA A 117 -43.27 -9.35 7.53
N PRO A 118 -44.24 -8.96 8.38
CA PRO A 118 -44.48 -9.65 9.64
C PRO A 118 -44.71 -11.13 9.34
N TYR A 119 -43.73 -11.96 9.69
CA TYR A 119 -43.77 -13.39 9.48
C TYR A 119 -44.77 -13.95 10.49
N TYR A 120 -46.00 -14.18 10.03
CA TYR A 120 -47.02 -14.90 10.79
C TYR A 120 -46.65 -16.39 10.82
N TYR A 121 -45.90 -16.78 11.84
CA TYR A 121 -45.59 -18.19 12.09
C TYR A 121 -46.82 -18.89 12.69
N LYS A 122 -47.63 -19.53 11.83
CA LYS A 122 -48.77 -20.36 12.22
C LYS A 122 -48.33 -21.80 12.53
N SER A 123 -47.37 -21.97 13.43
CA SER A 123 -47.06 -23.31 13.94
C SER A 123 -47.02 -23.28 15.46
N PRO A 124 -47.70 -24.21 16.14
CA PRO A 124 -47.57 -24.34 17.58
C PRO A 124 -46.09 -24.59 17.93
N PRO A 125 -45.58 -24.02 19.03
CA PRO A 125 -44.20 -24.23 19.44
C PRO A 125 -43.92 -25.73 19.61
N PRO A 126 -42.80 -26.24 19.08
CA PRO A 126 -42.46 -27.66 19.19
C PRO A 126 -42.31 -28.06 20.67
N PRO A 127 -42.70 -29.27 21.06
CA PRO A 127 -42.56 -29.74 22.43
C PRO A 127 -41.10 -29.72 22.84
N SER A 128 -40.82 -29.18 24.03
CA SER A 128 -39.46 -29.10 24.55
C SER A 128 -38.93 -30.52 24.81
N PRO A 129 -37.77 -30.89 24.24
CA PRO A 129 -37.19 -32.20 24.50
C PRO A 129 -36.66 -32.23 25.93
N THR A 130 -37.14 -33.19 26.73
CA THR A 130 -36.60 -33.47 28.06
C THR A 130 -35.30 -34.25 27.90
N TYR A 131 -34.17 -33.54 27.80
CA TYR A 131 -32.87 -34.19 27.70
C TYR A 131 -32.38 -34.60 29.09
N VAL A 132 -32.46 -35.89 29.38
CA VAL A 132 -31.86 -36.48 30.60
C VAL A 132 -30.40 -36.78 30.30
N TYR A 133 -29.52 -35.82 30.59
CA TYR A 133 -28.08 -36.02 30.51
C TYR A 133 -27.57 -36.77 31.75
N LYS A 134 -27.38 -38.08 31.63
CA LYS A 134 -26.65 -38.88 32.62
C LYS A 134 -25.24 -39.14 32.09
N SER A 135 -24.36 -38.16 32.25
CA SER A 135 -22.92 -38.40 32.11
C SER A 135 -22.29 -38.60 33.48
N PRO A 136 -21.47 -39.64 33.67
CA PRO A 136 -20.63 -39.76 34.86
C PRO A 136 -19.59 -38.62 34.88
N PRO A 137 -19.12 -38.20 36.07
CA PRO A 137 -18.11 -37.16 36.18
C PRO A 137 -16.78 -37.58 35.52
N PRO A 138 -16.11 -36.68 34.79
CA PRO A 138 -14.86 -37.00 34.11
C PRO A 138 -13.71 -37.23 35.12
N PRO A 139 -12.78 -38.15 34.82
CA PRO A 139 -11.65 -38.42 35.69
C PRO A 139 -10.68 -37.23 35.76
N THR A 140 -10.16 -36.96 36.95
CA THR A 140 -9.17 -35.90 37.17
C THR A 140 -7.82 -36.29 36.57
N PRO A 141 -7.22 -35.50 35.67
CA PRO A 141 -5.91 -35.80 35.14
C PRO A 141 -4.81 -35.52 36.17
N THR A 142 -4.03 -36.54 36.52
CA THR A 142 -2.76 -36.37 37.25
C THR A 142 -1.69 -35.92 36.26
N TYR A 143 -1.44 -34.62 36.18
CA TYR A 143 -0.39 -34.07 35.32
C TYR A 143 0.97 -34.17 36.05
N VAL A 144 1.80 -35.11 35.64
CA VAL A 144 3.20 -35.19 36.09
C VAL A 144 4.04 -34.34 35.13
N TYR A 145 4.30 -33.09 35.52
CA TYR A 145 5.22 -32.23 34.77
C TYR A 145 6.66 -32.61 35.08
N LYS A 146 7.29 -33.38 34.18
CA LYS A 146 8.73 -33.62 34.21
C LYS A 146 9.39 -32.64 33.25
N SER A 147 9.87 -31.54 33.81
CA SER A 147 10.64 -30.53 33.07
C SER A 147 12.06 -31.05 32.83
N PRO A 148 12.53 -31.17 31.58
CA PRO A 148 13.92 -31.52 31.30
C PRO A 148 14.86 -30.37 31.73
N PRO A 149 16.11 -30.68 32.13
CA PRO A 149 17.08 -29.66 32.52
C PRO A 149 17.47 -28.77 31.33
N PRO A 150 17.76 -27.47 31.56
CA PRO A 150 18.06 -26.53 30.50
C PRO A 150 19.41 -26.84 29.83
N PRO A 151 19.56 -26.55 28.52
CA PRO A 151 20.79 -26.82 27.79
C PRO A 151 21.93 -25.88 28.23
N ALA A 152 23.14 -26.43 28.33
CA ALA A 152 24.34 -25.65 28.62
C ALA A 152 24.73 -24.76 27.43
N TYR A 153 24.82 -23.46 27.65
CA TYR A 153 25.19 -22.48 26.64
C TYR A 153 26.71 -22.25 26.65
N TYR A 154 27.39 -22.71 25.59
CA TYR A 154 28.81 -22.42 25.37
C TYR A 154 28.95 -21.15 24.52
N TYR A 155 29.33 -20.05 25.17
CA TYR A 155 29.64 -18.81 24.48
C TYR A 155 31.08 -18.85 23.93
N LYS A 156 31.22 -18.91 22.61
CA LYS A 156 32.50 -18.70 21.92
C LYS A 156 32.61 -17.24 21.52
N SER A 157 33.56 -16.53 22.13
CA SER A 157 33.83 -15.14 21.78
C SER A 157 34.36 -15.04 20.35
N PRO A 158 33.89 -14.07 19.55
CA PRO A 158 34.44 -13.82 18.22
C PRO A 158 35.89 -13.29 18.32
N PRO A 159 36.73 -13.55 17.30
CA PRO A 159 38.08 -13.04 17.27
C PRO A 159 38.11 -11.50 17.20
N PRO A 160 39.16 -10.86 17.75
CA PRO A 160 39.28 -9.40 17.79
C PRO A 160 39.44 -8.81 16.37
N PRO A 161 38.92 -7.59 16.13
CA PRO A 161 39.01 -6.95 14.82
C PRO A 161 40.47 -6.58 14.48
N THR A 162 40.87 -6.91 13.26
CA THR A 162 42.18 -6.53 12.68
C THR A 162 42.23 -5.03 12.43
N LYS A 163 43.32 -4.38 12.87
CA LYS A 163 43.55 -2.95 12.66
C LYS A 163 43.77 -2.67 11.16
N SER A 164 42.99 -1.76 10.58
CA SER A 164 43.21 -1.27 9.22
C SER A 164 44.52 -0.47 9.12
N PRO A 165 45.28 -0.61 8.03
CA PRO A 165 46.44 0.23 7.78
C PRO A 165 46.03 1.70 7.57
N PRO A 166 46.89 2.67 7.94
CA PRO A 166 46.60 4.08 7.76
C PRO A 166 46.53 4.46 6.27
N PRO A 167 45.72 5.47 5.90
CA PRO A 167 45.63 5.93 4.52
C PRO A 167 46.95 6.59 4.07
N HIS A 168 47.38 6.31 2.84
CA HIS A 168 48.50 7.00 2.21
C HIS A 168 48.08 8.42 1.83
N TYR A 169 48.74 9.42 2.42
CA TYR A 169 48.53 10.82 2.08
C TYR A 169 49.45 11.19 0.91
N TYR A 170 48.88 11.46 -0.26
CA TYR A 170 49.60 12.04 -1.39
C TYR A 170 49.56 13.55 -1.27
N TYR A 171 50.73 14.17 -1.09
CA TYR A 171 50.90 15.61 -1.08
C TYR A 171 51.42 16.05 -2.47
N GLU A 172 50.54 16.63 -3.28
CA GLU A 172 50.95 17.29 -4.53
C GLU A 172 51.53 18.68 -4.20
N SER A 173 52.78 18.91 -4.61
CA SER A 173 53.41 20.22 -4.47
C SER A 173 52.87 21.19 -5.52
N PRO A 174 52.56 22.44 -5.15
CA PRO A 174 52.11 23.44 -6.10
C PRO A 174 53.22 23.79 -7.12
N PRO A 175 52.86 24.18 -8.36
CA PRO A 175 53.83 24.55 -9.39
C PRO A 175 54.60 25.83 -9.01
N PRO A 176 55.87 25.96 -9.44
CA PRO A 176 56.71 27.11 -9.13
C PRO A 176 56.16 28.40 -9.75
N PRO A 177 56.34 29.56 -9.09
CA PRO A 177 55.84 30.85 -9.59
C PRO A 177 56.59 31.27 -10.85
N SER A 178 55.83 31.71 -11.86
CA SER A 178 56.36 32.16 -13.14
C SER A 178 57.10 33.51 -12.98
N LEU A 179 58.30 33.58 -13.54
CA LEU A 179 59.16 34.77 -13.51
C LEU A 179 58.50 35.91 -14.32
N LYS A 180 58.29 37.06 -13.67
CA LYS A 180 57.82 38.28 -14.35
C LYS A 180 58.98 38.92 -15.13
N PRO A 181 58.77 39.36 -16.38
CA PRO A 181 59.79 40.10 -17.11
C PRO A 181 59.98 41.51 -16.54
N THR A 182 61.23 41.93 -16.43
CA THR A 182 61.68 43.27 -16.03
C THR A 182 61.39 44.29 -17.13
N PRO A 183 60.90 45.51 -16.81
CA PRO A 183 60.68 46.56 -17.80
C PRO A 183 62.01 47.23 -18.19
N VAL A 184 62.14 47.56 -19.48
CA VAL A 184 63.19 48.38 -20.08
C VAL A 184 62.65 49.79 -20.31
#